data_AF-A0A660V3U0-F1
#
_entry.id   AF-A0A660V3U0-F1
#
_cell.length_a   1.000
_cell.length_b   1.000
_cell.length_c   1.000
_cell.angle_alpha   90.00
_cell.angle_beta   90.00
_cell.angle_gamma   90.00
#
_symmetry.space_group_name_H-M   'P 1'
#
loop_
_entity.id
_entity.type
_entity.pdbx_description
1 polymer ?
#
loop_
_entity_poly.entity_id
_entity_poly.type
_entity_poly.pdbx_seq_one_letter_code
_entity_poly.pdbx_strand_id
1 'polypeptide(L)'
;ITLINQETGDEEEIELLNPDFVNHVGVDDRIVEFEPPRKPDDEATGFPSCSNPAEYYKKLGDLISAVKSKPRIALLASENIQSLPVSVAVNIAIGLAQQKQKVLMVDTDTTRSALAQVFELDPKLMQKKILSSCLKNLSACSVPVGKIELLLQKEKILDCFDTLLIYAPDTNIKTSPNHDIFFFGDVTDTKEMAAAGNRVHRIPDIQSILK
;
A
#
# COMPACT_ATOMS: atom_id res chain seq x y z
N ILE A 1 -5.88 -43.53 -28.28
CA ILE A 1 -6.36 -44.73 -27.54
C ILE A 1 -7.66 -44.33 -26.88
N THR A 2 -8.71 -45.13 -27.00
CA THR A 2 -10.00 -44.83 -26.36
C THR A 2 -10.11 -45.62 -25.07
N LEU A 3 -10.29 -44.93 -23.94
CA LEU A 3 -10.59 -45.58 -22.66
C LEU A 3 -12.09 -45.47 -22.41
N ILE A 4 -12.70 -46.59 -22.07
CA ILE A 4 -14.12 -46.65 -21.72
C ILE A 4 -14.21 -46.70 -20.20
N ASN A 5 -14.89 -45.71 -19.61
CA ASN A 5 -15.15 -45.71 -18.17
C ASN A 5 -16.16 -46.82 -17.84
N GLN A 6 -15.75 -47.82 -17.07
CA GLN A 6 -16.57 -49.02 -16.83
C GLN A 6 -17.77 -48.78 -15.89
N GLU A 7 -17.85 -47.63 -15.21
CA GLU A 7 -18.99 -47.31 -14.33
C GLU A 7 -20.06 -46.45 -15.03
N THR A 8 -19.67 -45.58 -15.98
CA THR A 8 -20.60 -44.67 -16.65
C THR A 8 -20.84 -45.01 -18.12
N GLY A 9 -19.99 -45.83 -18.73
CA GLY A 9 -20.07 -46.20 -20.15
C GLY A 9 -19.62 -45.10 -21.10
N ASP A 10 -19.11 -43.98 -20.58
CA ASP A 10 -18.62 -42.87 -21.40
C ASP A 10 -17.26 -43.23 -22.01
N GLU A 11 -17.14 -42.94 -23.31
CA GLU A 11 -15.93 -43.13 -24.08
C GLU A 11 -15.11 -41.83 -24.07
N GLU A 12 -13.89 -41.89 -23.54
CA GLU A 12 -12.97 -40.76 -23.57
C GLU A 12 -11.84 -41.07 -24.56
N GLU A 13 -11.73 -40.23 -25.60
CA GLU A 13 -10.73 -40.39 -26.66
C GLU A 13 -9.45 -39.65 -26.25
N ILE A 14 -8.38 -40.41 -26.05
CA ILE A 14 -7.08 -39.87 -25.66
C ILE A 14 -6.21 -39.75 -26.89
N GLU A 15 -5.92 -38.51 -27.30
CA GLU A 15 -4.88 -38.20 -28.27
C GLU A 15 -3.50 -38.47 -27.66
N LEU A 16 -2.80 -39.45 -28.21
CA LEU A 16 -1.39 -39.68 -27.91
C LEU A 16 -0.57 -38.72 -28.76
N LEU A 17 0.14 -37.81 -28.11
CA LEU A 17 1.13 -36.97 -28.80
C LEU A 17 2.20 -37.87 -29.44
N ASN A 18 2.41 -37.65 -30.75
CA ASN A 18 3.36 -38.39 -31.58
C ASN A 18 4.77 -38.42 -30.94
N PRO A 19 5.42 -39.59 -30.79
CA PRO A 19 6.73 -39.72 -30.18
C PRO A 19 7.90 -39.37 -31.12
N ASP A 20 7.71 -38.47 -32.10
CA ASP A 20 8.72 -38.14 -33.12
C ASP A 20 9.75 -37.08 -32.68
N PHE A 21 9.91 -36.83 -31.38
CA PHE A 21 11.00 -35.96 -30.87
C PHE A 21 12.29 -36.71 -30.53
N VAL A 22 12.39 -38.00 -30.86
CA VAL A 22 13.63 -38.75 -30.65
C VAL A 22 14.33 -38.93 -32.00
N ASN A 23 14.98 -37.87 -32.50
CA ASN A 23 16.23 -37.91 -33.28
C ASN A 23 16.51 -36.57 -33.98
N HIS A 24 16.97 -35.57 -33.23
CA HIS A 24 17.88 -34.56 -33.79
C HIS A 24 19.07 -34.36 -32.84
N VAL A 25 20.17 -35.02 -33.20
CA VAL A 25 21.50 -34.78 -32.66
C VAL A 25 21.99 -33.43 -33.18
N GLY A 26 22.27 -32.50 -32.26
CA GLY A 26 23.16 -31.36 -32.49
C GLY A 26 22.51 -29.98 -32.49
N VAL A 27 22.13 -29.46 -31.31
CA VAL A 27 22.02 -28.01 -31.07
C VAL A 27 22.33 -27.69 -29.60
N ASP A 28 23.44 -26.97 -29.39
CA ASP A 28 23.80 -26.05 -28.29
C ASP A 28 23.17 -26.30 -26.89
N ASP A 29 23.96 -26.81 -25.94
CA ASP A 29 23.65 -26.88 -24.50
C ASP A 29 23.67 -25.47 -23.86
N ARG A 30 22.67 -24.64 -24.20
CA ARG A 30 22.31 -23.48 -23.38
C ARG A 30 21.05 -23.84 -22.63
N ILE A 31 21.21 -24.09 -21.34
CA ILE A 31 20.12 -24.11 -20.37
C ILE A 31 19.39 -22.77 -20.51
N VAL A 32 18.27 -22.77 -21.21
CA VAL A 32 17.35 -21.64 -21.20
C VAL A 32 16.60 -21.78 -19.89
N GLU A 33 16.93 -20.95 -18.90
CA GLU A 33 16.08 -20.77 -17.73
C GLU A 33 14.70 -20.36 -18.25
N PHE A 34 13.77 -21.31 -18.20
CA PHE A 34 12.35 -21.07 -18.42
C PHE A 34 11.80 -20.35 -17.19
N GLU A 35 12.26 -19.13 -16.92
CA GLU A 35 11.42 -18.20 -16.18
C GLU A 35 10.16 -18.01 -17.03
N PRO A 36 8.96 -18.32 -16.52
CA PRO A 36 7.75 -18.01 -17.26
C PRO A 36 7.78 -16.52 -17.56
N PRO A 37 7.47 -16.08 -18.81
CA PRO A 37 7.39 -14.67 -19.11
C PRO A 37 6.39 -14.07 -18.13
N ARG A 38 6.86 -13.15 -17.29
CA ARG A 38 5.97 -12.35 -16.43
C ARG A 38 4.89 -11.80 -17.34
N LYS A 39 3.64 -12.17 -17.05
CA LYS A 39 2.50 -11.58 -17.75
C LYS A 39 2.67 -10.06 -17.71
N PRO A 40 2.50 -9.34 -18.81
CA PRO A 40 2.55 -7.88 -18.83
C PRO A 40 1.30 -7.25 -18.17
N ASP A 41 0.81 -7.85 -17.08
CA ASP A 41 -0.22 -7.32 -16.21
C ASP A 41 0.36 -6.83 -14.87
N ASP A 42 1.70 -6.81 -14.72
CA ASP A 42 2.35 -5.86 -13.82
C ASP A 42 2.15 -4.46 -14.43
N GLU A 43 0.96 -3.90 -14.30
CA GLU A 43 0.78 -2.44 -14.36
C GLU A 43 1.72 -1.87 -13.30
N ALA A 44 2.94 -1.52 -13.76
CA ALA A 44 3.97 -0.91 -12.94
C ALA A 44 3.27 0.15 -12.08
N THR A 45 3.33 -0.04 -10.76
CA THR A 45 2.64 0.80 -9.77
C THR A 45 3.02 2.29 -9.86
N GLY A 46 3.90 2.66 -10.80
CA GLY A 46 4.60 3.93 -10.90
C GLY A 46 5.66 4.09 -9.80
N PHE A 47 5.68 3.18 -8.82
CA PHE A 47 6.57 3.25 -7.68
C PHE A 47 7.95 2.68 -8.05
N PRO A 48 9.05 3.43 -7.83
CA PRO A 48 10.38 2.94 -8.17
C PRO A 48 10.76 1.71 -7.35
N SER A 49 11.43 0.74 -7.98
CA SER A 49 12.01 -0.42 -7.29
C SER A 49 12.92 0.01 -6.14
N CYS A 50 12.91 -0.72 -5.02
CA CYS A 50 13.65 -0.40 -3.81
C CYS A 50 14.52 -1.59 -3.40
N SER A 51 15.75 -1.32 -2.99
CA SER A 51 16.73 -2.35 -2.65
C SER A 51 16.72 -2.70 -1.15
N ASN A 52 16.12 -1.85 -0.32
CA ASN A 52 16.00 -2.03 1.13
C ASN A 52 14.85 -1.18 1.70
N PRO A 53 14.41 -1.44 2.95
CA PRO A 53 13.32 -0.70 3.59
C PRO A 53 13.57 0.81 3.74
N ALA A 54 14.80 1.23 4.02
CA ALA A 54 15.12 2.65 4.20
C ALA A 54 14.93 3.43 2.88
N GLU A 55 15.33 2.85 1.76
CA GLU A 55 15.10 3.41 0.42
C GLU A 55 13.60 3.49 0.11
N TYR A 56 12.83 2.47 0.48
CA TYR A 56 11.37 2.46 0.32
C TYR A 56 10.69 3.60 1.08
N TYR A 57 10.98 3.74 2.38
CA TYR A 57 10.39 4.81 3.19
C TYR A 57 10.76 6.20 2.66
N LYS A 58 12.01 6.35 2.21
CA LYS A 58 12.48 7.61 1.61
C LYS A 58 11.72 7.94 0.33
N LYS A 59 11.64 7.00 -0.61
CA LYS A 59 10.94 7.21 -1.90
C LYS A 59 9.47 7.55 -1.71
N LEU A 60 8.81 6.90 -0.76
CA LEU A 60 7.42 7.20 -0.43
C LEU A 60 7.28 8.59 0.24
N GLY A 61 8.18 8.96 1.14
CA GLY A 61 8.23 10.31 1.71
C GLY A 61 8.47 11.40 0.65
N ASP A 62 9.32 11.13 -0.34
CA ASP A 62 9.60 12.03 -1.46
C ASP A 62 8.35 12.17 -2.37
N LEU A 63 7.63 11.07 -2.62
CA LEU A 63 6.37 11.09 -3.38
C LEU A 63 5.29 11.91 -2.67
N ILE A 64 5.14 11.74 -1.35
CA ILE A 64 4.23 12.55 -0.53
C ILE A 64 4.65 14.03 -0.55
N SER A 65 5.94 14.33 -0.48
CA SER A 65 6.46 15.71 -0.50
C SER A 65 6.27 16.41 -1.84
N ALA A 66 6.15 15.66 -2.94
CA ALA A 66 5.90 16.18 -4.28
C ALA A 66 4.46 16.67 -4.47
N VAL A 67 3.53 16.31 -3.58
CA VAL A 67 2.17 16.83 -3.58
C VAL A 67 2.20 18.35 -3.35
N LYS A 68 1.55 19.11 -4.23
CA LYS A 68 1.61 20.59 -4.26
C LYS A 68 0.62 21.28 -3.31
N SER A 69 -0.29 20.54 -2.68
CA SER A 69 -1.24 21.11 -1.71
C SER A 69 -0.55 21.54 -0.41
N LYS A 70 -1.14 22.51 0.28
CA LYS A 70 -0.76 22.89 1.64
C LYS A 70 -2.02 22.99 2.51
N PRO A 71 -2.08 22.28 3.65
CA PRO A 71 -1.16 21.19 4.03
C PRO A 71 -1.20 20.04 3.01
N ARG A 72 -0.10 19.29 2.89
CA ARG A 72 -0.10 18.06 2.07
C ARG A 72 -0.89 16.99 2.79
N ILE A 73 -1.94 16.46 2.17
CA ILE A 73 -2.77 15.42 2.78
C ILE A 73 -2.47 14.12 2.04
N ALA A 74 -1.91 13.15 2.75
CA ALA A 74 -1.61 11.82 2.24
C ALA A 74 -2.39 10.78 3.05
N LEU A 75 -3.28 10.06 2.36
CA LEU A 75 -4.04 8.96 2.94
C LEU A 75 -3.30 7.65 2.67
N LEU A 76 -2.69 7.08 3.70
CA LEU A 76 -2.09 5.75 3.65
C LEU A 76 -3.17 4.72 3.92
N ALA A 77 -3.47 3.90 2.93
CA ALA A 77 -4.65 3.04 2.91
C ALA A 77 -4.31 1.59 2.59
N SER A 78 -5.00 0.64 3.21
CA SER A 78 -4.97 -0.76 2.79
C SER A 78 -6.27 -1.48 3.17
N GLU A 79 -6.58 -2.55 2.44
CA GLU A 79 -7.63 -3.51 2.82
C GLU A 79 -7.20 -4.45 3.95
N ASN A 80 -5.90 -4.52 4.26
CA ASN A 80 -5.38 -5.38 5.33
C ASN A 80 -4.27 -4.68 6.11
N ILE A 81 -4.31 -4.82 7.44
CA ILE A 81 -3.27 -4.33 8.36
C ILE A 81 -1.87 -4.84 7.99
N GLN A 82 -1.76 -6.05 7.44
CA GLN A 82 -0.46 -6.66 7.09
C GLN A 82 0.25 -5.92 5.95
N SER A 83 -0.50 -5.37 4.99
CA SER A 83 0.07 -4.64 3.85
C SER A 83 0.37 -3.18 4.18
N LEU A 84 -0.25 -2.64 5.23
CA LEU A 84 0.07 -1.33 5.78
C LEU A 84 0.36 -1.40 7.30
N PRO A 85 1.48 -2.01 7.69
CA PRO A 85 1.89 -2.06 9.08
C PRO A 85 2.23 -0.65 9.57
N VAL A 86 1.99 -0.39 10.86
CA VAL A 86 2.17 0.95 11.45
C VAL A 86 3.61 1.47 11.29
N SER A 87 4.59 0.56 11.24
CA SER A 87 6.00 0.90 11.03
C SER A 87 6.25 1.64 9.71
N VAL A 88 5.49 1.33 8.64
CA VAL A 88 5.59 2.04 7.36
C VAL A 88 5.20 3.51 7.55
N ALA A 89 4.00 3.76 8.09
CA ALA A 89 3.51 5.11 8.32
C ALA A 89 4.44 5.92 9.24
N VAL A 90 4.93 5.30 10.32
CA VAL A 90 5.83 5.94 11.29
C VAL A 90 7.17 6.30 10.65
N ASN A 91 7.82 5.38 9.93
CA ASN A 91 9.13 5.67 9.33
C ASN A 91 9.06 6.78 8.29
N ILE A 92 7.99 6.84 7.50
CA ILE A 92 7.73 7.94 6.57
C ILE A 92 7.59 9.26 7.33
N ALA A 93 6.76 9.28 8.38
CA ALA A 93 6.54 10.48 9.18
C ALA A 93 7.83 10.98 9.85
N ILE A 94 8.67 10.08 10.35
CA ILE A 94 10.00 10.39 10.89
C ILE A 94 10.88 11.02 9.81
N GLY A 95 10.95 10.42 8.62
CA GLY A 95 11.74 10.95 7.50
C GLY A 95 11.31 12.37 7.12
N LEU A 96 10.01 12.62 7.02
CA LEU A 96 9.44 13.95 6.75
C LEU A 96 9.77 14.95 7.88
N ALA A 97 9.64 14.53 9.15
CA ALA A 97 9.95 15.37 10.31
C ALA A 97 11.44 15.74 10.39
N GLN A 98 12.33 14.81 10.03
CA GLN A 98 13.78 15.04 9.93
C GLN A 98 14.14 16.06 8.84
N GLN A 99 13.34 16.15 7.78
CA GLN A 99 13.41 17.21 6.77
C GLN A 99 12.82 18.56 7.26
N LYS A 100 12.58 18.69 8.57
CA LYS A 100 12.01 19.88 9.24
C LYS A 100 10.56 20.18 8.87
N GLN A 101 9.83 19.23 8.28
CA GLN A 101 8.40 19.38 8.02
C GLN A 101 7.62 19.15 9.33
N LYS A 102 6.62 19.98 9.61
CA LYS A 102 5.66 19.74 10.70
C LYS A 102 4.64 18.71 10.23
N VAL A 103 4.73 17.51 10.79
CA VAL A 103 3.90 16.37 10.41
C VAL A 103 2.84 16.11 11.48
N LEU A 104 1.60 15.96 11.06
CA LEU A 104 0.50 15.43 11.87
C LEU A 104 0.17 14.02 11.38
N MET A 105 0.36 13.02 12.23
CA MET A 105 -0.18 11.68 11.98
C MET A 105 -1.59 11.54 12.53
N VAL A 106 -2.49 10.95 11.75
CA VAL A 106 -3.87 10.69 12.14
C VAL A 106 -4.10 9.19 12.17
N ASP A 107 -4.33 8.62 13.35
CA ASP A 107 -4.67 7.20 13.52
C ASP A 107 -6.18 7.00 13.33
N THR A 108 -6.60 6.28 12.30
CA THR A 108 -8.02 5.98 12.08
C THR A 108 -8.46 4.69 12.76
N ASP A 109 -7.52 3.82 13.11
CA ASP A 109 -7.76 2.59 13.86
C ASP A 109 -7.75 2.91 15.37
N THR A 110 -8.85 3.51 15.83
CA THR A 110 -9.00 3.92 17.22
C THR A 110 -9.10 2.75 18.20
N THR A 111 -9.31 1.52 17.70
CA THR A 111 -9.42 0.31 18.53
C THR A 111 -8.04 -0.20 18.88
N ARG A 112 -7.16 -0.39 17.88
CA ARG A 112 -5.78 -0.82 18.12
C ARG A 112 -4.93 0.32 18.66
N SER A 113 -5.21 1.56 18.25
CA SER A 113 -4.47 2.77 18.67
C SER A 113 -2.95 2.60 18.49
N ALA A 114 -2.53 2.12 17.32
CA ALA A 114 -1.14 1.73 17.08
C ALA A 114 -0.17 2.90 17.19
N LEU A 115 -0.57 4.10 16.74
CA LEU A 115 0.27 5.30 16.89
C LEU A 115 0.45 5.69 18.35
N ALA A 116 -0.59 5.54 19.17
CA ALA A 116 -0.50 5.83 20.60
C ALA A 116 0.54 4.94 21.29
N GLN A 117 0.58 3.65 20.93
CA GLN A 117 1.57 2.70 21.45
C GLN A 117 2.99 3.06 20.99
N VAL A 118 3.18 3.37 19.70
CA VAL A 118 4.50 3.69 19.15
C VAL A 118 5.09 4.97 19.75
N PHE A 119 4.26 5.98 20.01
CA PHE A 119 4.71 7.26 20.55
C PHE A 119 4.54 7.40 22.07
N GLU A 120 4.15 6.32 22.77
CA GLU A 120 3.89 6.32 24.21
C GLU A 120 2.89 7.41 24.66
N LEU A 121 1.84 7.61 23.86
CA LEU A 121 0.78 8.59 24.11
C LEU A 121 -0.47 7.94 24.72
N ASP A 122 -1.27 8.72 25.44
CA ASP A 122 -2.58 8.26 25.94
C ASP A 122 -3.61 8.20 24.79
N PRO A 123 -4.14 7.01 24.43
CA PRO A 123 -5.12 6.86 23.36
C PRO A 123 -6.39 7.70 23.56
N LYS A 124 -6.85 7.84 24.81
CA LYS A 124 -8.06 8.63 25.14
C LYS A 124 -7.82 10.12 24.96
N LEU A 125 -6.58 10.59 25.18
CA LEU A 125 -6.22 11.98 24.91
C LEU A 125 -6.03 12.24 23.41
N MET A 126 -5.46 11.29 22.67
CA MET A 126 -5.31 11.39 21.21
C MET A 126 -6.66 11.50 20.48
N GLN A 127 -7.71 10.88 21.00
CA GLN A 127 -9.08 11.01 20.47
C GLN A 127 -9.72 12.38 20.73
N LYS A 128 -9.16 13.17 21.66
CA LYS A 128 -9.72 14.47 22.08
C LYS A 128 -8.94 15.66 21.54
N LYS A 129 -7.62 15.52 21.38
CA LYS A 129 -6.72 16.60 20.96
C LYS A 129 -5.50 16.06 20.22
N ILE A 130 -4.85 16.96 19.49
CA ILE A 130 -3.53 16.71 18.92
C ILE A 130 -2.50 16.72 20.05
N LEU A 131 -1.66 15.70 20.09
CA LEU A 131 -0.54 15.56 21.02
C LEU A 131 0.77 15.63 20.27
N SER A 132 1.76 16.32 20.84
CA SER A 132 3.13 16.20 20.35
C SER A 132 3.70 14.84 20.73
N SER A 133 4.41 14.19 19.81
CA SER A 133 5.19 12.99 20.10
C SER A 133 6.51 13.33 20.80
N CYS A 134 7.28 12.31 21.17
CA CYS A 134 8.66 12.47 21.64
C CYS A 134 9.63 12.98 20.56
N LEU A 135 9.20 13.02 19.29
CA LEU A 135 10.01 13.47 18.16
C LEU A 135 9.66 14.91 17.76
N LYS A 136 10.70 15.69 17.48
CA LYS A 136 10.54 17.08 17.03
C LYS A 136 9.80 17.13 15.69
N ASN A 137 8.90 18.10 15.56
CA ASN A 137 8.05 18.34 14.38
C ASN A 137 7.04 17.22 14.07
N LEU A 138 6.82 16.28 14.99
CA LEU A 138 5.87 15.19 14.80
C LEU A 138 4.81 15.20 15.90
N SER A 139 3.57 15.33 15.48
CA SER A 139 2.38 15.27 16.34
C SER A 139 1.45 14.16 15.88
N ALA A 140 0.58 13.69 16.77
CA ALA A 140 -0.38 12.65 16.45
C ALA A 140 -1.76 12.92 17.08
N CYS A 141 -2.81 12.45 16.42
CA CYS A 141 -4.16 12.35 16.99
C CYS A 141 -4.85 11.07 16.48
N SER A 142 -6.00 10.74 17.06
CA SER A 142 -6.82 9.61 16.64
C SER A 142 -8.20 10.11 16.23
N VAL A 143 -8.64 9.74 15.03
CA VAL A 143 -9.93 10.14 14.47
C VAL A 143 -10.56 8.94 13.77
N PRO A 144 -11.74 8.45 14.20
CA PRO A 144 -12.41 7.36 13.50
C PRO A 144 -12.59 7.68 12.02
N VAL A 145 -12.48 6.67 11.15
CA VAL A 145 -12.54 6.85 9.69
C VAL A 145 -13.72 7.70 9.22
N GLY A 146 -14.92 7.46 9.75
CA GLY A 146 -16.14 8.23 9.41
C GLY A 146 -16.14 9.69 9.85
N LYS A 147 -15.10 10.16 10.54
CA LYS A 147 -14.95 11.55 11.02
C LYS A 147 -13.75 12.27 10.41
N ILE A 148 -13.03 11.66 9.46
CA ILE A 148 -11.88 12.28 8.78
C ILE A 148 -12.30 13.60 8.12
N GLU A 149 -13.43 13.63 7.43
CA GLU A 149 -13.94 14.86 6.79
C GLU A 149 -14.13 16.03 7.76
N LEU A 150 -14.63 15.73 8.97
CA LEU A 150 -14.79 16.74 10.01
C LEU A 150 -13.46 17.26 10.53
N LEU A 151 -12.39 16.46 10.48
CA LEU A 151 -11.03 16.93 10.77
C LEU A 151 -10.53 17.82 9.64
N LEU A 152 -10.70 17.40 8.39
CA LEU A 152 -10.23 18.13 7.21
C LEU A 152 -10.89 19.52 7.06
N GLN A 153 -12.10 19.70 7.56
CA GLN A 153 -12.78 21.00 7.64
C GLN A 153 -12.15 21.98 8.66
N LYS A 154 -11.21 21.54 9.52
CA LYS A 154 -10.59 22.38 10.56
C LYS A 154 -9.33 23.09 10.05
N GLU A 155 -9.44 23.80 8.93
CA GLU A 155 -8.32 24.45 8.21
C GLU A 155 -7.33 25.16 9.13
N LYS A 156 -7.80 26.02 10.05
CA LYS A 156 -6.94 26.76 11.00
C LYS A 156 -5.99 25.89 11.83
N ILE A 157 -6.43 24.70 12.21
CA ILE A 157 -5.60 23.76 12.97
C ILE A 157 -4.62 23.06 12.02
N LEU A 158 -5.07 22.73 10.82
CA LEU A 158 -4.28 21.99 9.83
C LEU A 158 -3.20 22.86 9.18
N ASP A 159 -3.42 24.17 9.06
CA ASP A 159 -2.43 25.16 8.59
C ASP A 159 -1.17 25.24 9.46
N CYS A 160 -1.21 24.69 10.68
CA CYS A 160 -0.05 24.58 11.54
C CYS A 160 0.94 23.48 11.09
N PHE A 161 0.54 22.64 10.13
CA PHE A 161 1.29 21.47 9.67
C PHE A 161 1.62 21.60 8.18
N ASP A 162 2.79 21.09 7.80
CA ASP A 162 3.18 20.99 6.40
C ASP A 162 2.59 19.73 5.75
N THR A 163 2.38 18.67 6.53
CA THR A 163 1.88 17.38 6.05
C THR A 163 0.97 16.70 7.08
N LEU A 164 -0.17 16.22 6.60
CA LEU A 164 -1.08 15.32 7.28
C LEU A 164 -0.90 13.93 6.70
N LEU A 165 -0.50 12.97 7.54
CA LEU A 165 -0.35 11.57 7.19
C LEU A 165 -1.48 10.78 7.87
N ILE A 166 -2.50 10.41 7.11
CA ILE A 166 -3.67 9.69 7.62
C ILE A 166 -3.38 8.20 7.49
N TYR A 167 -3.27 7.52 8.63
CA TYR A 167 -3.02 6.09 8.72
C TYR A 167 -4.35 5.34 8.81
N ALA A 168 -4.76 4.74 7.70
CA ALA A 168 -6.00 4.00 7.55
C ALA A 168 -5.74 2.53 7.14
N PRO A 169 -5.19 1.71 8.06
CA PRO A 169 -5.10 0.28 7.83
C PRO A 169 -6.50 -0.33 7.88
N ASP A 170 -6.78 -1.34 7.05
CA ASP A 170 -8.07 -2.04 7.04
C ASP A 170 -9.27 -1.11 6.80
N THR A 171 -9.21 -0.35 5.71
CA THR A 171 -10.29 0.58 5.34
C THR A 171 -10.71 0.38 3.89
N ASN A 172 -12.02 0.18 3.70
CA ASN A 172 -12.65 0.21 2.39
C ASN A 172 -12.97 1.67 2.01
N ILE A 173 -12.02 2.34 1.37
CA ILE A 173 -12.10 3.77 1.08
C ILE A 173 -12.90 3.99 -0.21
N LYS A 174 -14.22 3.83 -0.12
CA LYS A 174 -15.14 4.17 -1.23
C LYS A 174 -15.57 5.65 -1.23
N THR A 175 -15.22 6.41 -0.20
CA THR A 175 -15.76 7.77 0.01
C THR A 175 -14.76 8.76 0.61
N SER A 176 -13.53 8.83 0.09
CA SER A 176 -12.61 9.92 0.43
C SER A 176 -12.65 11.03 -0.64
N PRO A 177 -12.67 12.32 -0.26
CA PRO A 177 -12.65 13.45 -1.18
C PRO A 177 -11.29 13.56 -1.87
N ASN A 178 -11.27 14.32 -2.98
CA ASN A 178 -10.14 14.72 -3.84
C ASN A 178 -8.76 14.91 -3.15
N HIS A 179 -8.14 13.84 -2.69
CA HIS A 179 -6.81 13.85 -2.07
C HIS A 179 -5.93 12.76 -2.67
N ASP A 180 -4.62 12.86 -2.47
CA ASP A 180 -3.67 11.83 -2.89
C ASP A 180 -3.78 10.62 -1.94
N ILE A 181 -4.23 9.50 -2.49
CA ILE A 181 -4.39 8.22 -1.81
C ILE A 181 -3.18 7.35 -2.15
N PHE A 182 -2.49 6.87 -1.13
CA PHE A 182 -1.36 5.95 -1.24
C PHE A 182 -1.85 4.59 -0.77
N PHE A 183 -2.19 3.73 -1.73
CA PHE A 183 -2.85 2.46 -1.47
C PHE A 183 -1.86 1.30 -1.48
N PHE A 184 -1.87 0.49 -0.42
CA PHE A 184 -0.97 -0.66 -0.19
C PHE A 184 -1.76 -1.97 -0.32
N GLY A 185 -1.56 -2.72 -1.39
CA GLY A 185 -2.21 -4.02 -1.64
C GLY A 185 -2.32 -4.37 -3.12
N ASP A 186 -2.67 -5.63 -3.42
CA ASP A 186 -3.02 -6.12 -4.77
C ASP A 186 -4.46 -5.73 -5.11
N VAL A 187 -4.74 -5.37 -6.36
CA VAL A 187 -5.99 -4.64 -6.65
C VAL A 187 -6.85 -5.23 -7.76
N THR A 188 -8.12 -5.46 -7.42
CA THR A 188 -9.28 -5.44 -8.34
C THR A 188 -10.09 -4.13 -8.28
N ASP A 189 -10.08 -3.35 -7.17
CA ASP A 189 -11.05 -2.26 -6.91
C ASP A 189 -10.55 -0.79 -7.04
N THR A 190 -9.27 -0.49 -7.35
CA THR A 190 -8.78 0.92 -7.46
C THR A 190 -9.40 1.71 -8.61
N LYS A 191 -10.03 1.04 -9.59
CA LYS A 191 -10.74 1.70 -10.68
C LYS A 191 -11.92 2.53 -10.16
N GLU A 192 -12.60 2.08 -9.11
CA GLU A 192 -13.71 2.84 -8.49
C GLU A 192 -13.20 4.08 -7.75
N MET A 193 -12.06 3.96 -7.05
CA MET A 193 -11.48 5.06 -6.28
C MET A 193 -10.94 6.19 -7.17
N ALA A 194 -10.34 5.84 -8.31
CA ALA A 194 -9.88 6.82 -9.31
C ALA A 194 -11.06 7.52 -10.01
N ALA A 195 -12.18 6.81 -10.22
CA ALA A 195 -13.39 7.38 -10.82
C ALA A 195 -14.05 8.47 -9.93
N ALA A 196 -13.78 8.46 -8.62
CA ALA A 196 -14.27 9.47 -7.68
C ALA A 196 -13.45 10.79 -7.68
N GLY A 197 -12.49 10.96 -8.59
CA GLY A 197 -11.66 12.18 -8.70
C GLY A 197 -10.37 12.17 -7.86
N ASN A 198 -10.08 11.07 -7.17
CA ASN A 198 -8.89 10.91 -6.35
C ASN A 198 -7.66 10.56 -7.19
N ARG A 199 -6.49 11.07 -6.78
CA ARG A 199 -5.19 10.60 -7.31
C ARG A 199 -4.73 9.41 -6.49
N VAL A 200 -4.78 8.22 -7.08
CA VAL A 200 -4.40 6.99 -6.40
C VAL A 200 -2.99 6.58 -6.84
N HIS A 201 -2.07 6.52 -5.88
CA HIS A 201 -0.72 6.00 -6.03
C HIS A 201 -0.71 4.57 -5.50
N ARG A 202 -0.41 3.60 -6.35
CA ARG A 202 -0.26 2.20 -5.93
C ARG A 202 1.11 2.04 -5.30
N ILE A 203 1.16 1.49 -4.10
CA ILE A 203 2.40 1.28 -3.36
C ILE A 203 2.57 -0.21 -3.11
N PRO A 204 3.70 -0.81 -3.51
CA PRO A 204 3.96 -2.22 -3.24
C PRO A 204 4.05 -2.48 -1.73
N ASP A 205 3.60 -3.66 -1.31
CA ASP A 205 3.71 -4.09 0.09
C ASP A 205 5.18 -4.09 0.53
N ILE A 206 5.46 -3.58 1.73
CA ILE A 206 6.81 -3.62 2.31
C ILE A 206 7.35 -5.05 2.40
N GLN A 207 6.49 -6.06 2.56
CA GLN A 207 6.88 -7.48 2.58
C GLN A 207 7.53 -7.94 1.28
N SER A 208 7.26 -7.29 0.15
CA SER A 208 7.93 -7.59 -1.12
C SER A 208 9.42 -7.22 -1.13
N ILE A 209 9.84 -6.32 -0.24
CA ILE A 209 11.19 -5.74 -0.17
C ILE A 209 12.02 -6.39 0.95
N LEU A 210 11.38 -7.06 1.90
CA LEU A 210 12.01 -7.73 3.04
C LEU A 210 12.50 -9.17 2.71
N LYS A 211 12.36 -9.61 1.46
CA LYS A 211 12.76 -10.96 1.01
C LYS A 211 14.25 -11.08 0.72
#